data_AF-A0A4Y9J2Z2-F1
#
_entry.id   AF-A0A4Y9J2Z2-F1
#
_cell.length_a   1.000
_cell.length_b   1.000
_cell.length_c   1.000
_cell.angle_alpha   90.00
_cell.angle_beta   90.00
_cell.angle_gamma   90.00
#
_symmetry.space_group_name_H-M   'P 1'
#
loop_
_entity.id
_entity.type
_entity.pdbx_description
1 polymer ?
#
loop_
_entity_poly.entity_id
_entity_poly.type
_entity_poly.pdbx_seq_one_letter_code
_entity_poly.pdbx_strand_id
1 'polypeptide(L)'
;MTCWIRLGYTTDLTLGQRNFILEKFPEIFNTKSKADIFEIINALFFLIKTGCQWKLLPNDFPKWRTVYEFYRKWISIGFFDRLTQELNVMARDSLRKSAKQIVAVIDSQSVRTGLTQSVKGIDGGKKIKGIKRHFAVDSNGFPLTIVISRANVHDSKGAIGLAIDTVCKYPTIKLLKADNGYRGPLVKNVKEGLLVELECVKSNFGTSEFKPINGRWVVERTFSWLESFRRLNRNYEQFLHTAKAIAMAVCAMFMLFNSTSSRVHHRHIYSQLSVAEITIASAKH
;
A
#
# COMPACT_ATOMS: atom_id res chain seq x y z
N MET A 1 22.86 21.53 -29.21
CA MET A 1 21.96 20.56 -28.56
C MET A 1 22.11 20.76 -27.05
N THR A 2 21.30 21.62 -26.43
CA THR A 2 21.41 21.88 -24.99
C THR A 2 20.90 20.64 -24.25
N CYS A 3 21.83 19.86 -23.72
CA CYS A 3 21.54 18.79 -22.76
C CYS A 3 20.99 19.46 -21.50
N TRP A 4 19.67 19.61 -21.42
CA TRP A 4 19.01 20.02 -20.19
C TRP A 4 19.18 18.87 -19.20
N ILE A 5 20.15 18.99 -18.29
CA ILE A 5 20.26 18.10 -17.15
C ILE A 5 19.00 18.33 -16.31
N ARG A 6 18.11 17.34 -16.33
CA ARG A 6 16.94 17.32 -15.45
C ARG A 6 17.43 17.39 -14.00
N LEU A 7 17.00 18.42 -13.27
CA LEU A 7 17.20 18.46 -11.82
C LEU A 7 16.34 17.34 -11.21
N GLY A 8 17.00 16.35 -10.60
CA GLY A 8 16.31 15.17 -10.07
C GLY A 8 15.30 15.53 -8.98
N TYR A 9 14.18 14.82 -8.93
CA TYR A 9 13.25 14.92 -7.80
C TYR A 9 13.67 13.97 -6.68
N THR A 10 13.24 14.26 -5.45
CA THR A 10 13.43 13.36 -4.30
C THR A 10 12.70 12.02 -4.45
N THR A 11 11.80 11.91 -5.43
CA THR A 11 11.09 10.68 -5.80
C THR A 11 11.84 9.84 -6.82
N ASP A 12 12.96 10.33 -7.35
CA ASP A 12 13.71 9.62 -8.38
C ASP A 12 14.43 8.40 -7.79
N LEU A 13 14.48 7.34 -8.59
CA LEU A 13 15.19 6.11 -8.27
C LEU A 13 16.69 6.38 -8.13
N THR A 14 17.26 5.93 -7.02
CA THR A 14 18.71 5.81 -6.83
C THR A 14 19.31 4.75 -7.76
N LEU A 15 20.62 4.80 -8.00
CA LEU A 15 21.31 3.81 -8.82
C LEU A 15 21.10 2.37 -8.32
N GLY A 16 21.16 2.15 -7.00
CA GLY A 16 20.93 0.83 -6.42
C GLY A 16 19.51 0.30 -6.68
N GLN A 17 18.50 1.18 -6.60
CA GLN A 17 17.12 0.81 -6.90
C GLN A 17 16.91 0.54 -8.41
N ARG A 18 17.57 1.32 -9.28
CA ARG A 18 17.56 1.08 -10.73
C ARG A 18 18.14 -0.29 -11.06
N ASN A 19 19.32 -0.62 -10.51
CA ASN A 19 19.98 -1.91 -10.70
C ASN A 19 19.12 -3.06 -10.18
N PHE A 20 18.52 -2.91 -8.99
CA PHE A 20 17.61 -3.90 -8.44
C PHE A 20 16.42 -4.17 -9.37
N ILE A 21 15.76 -3.13 -9.89
CA ILE A 21 14.62 -3.29 -10.81
C ILE A 21 15.08 -3.94 -12.12
N LEU A 22 16.23 -3.53 -12.67
CA LEU A 22 16.78 -4.08 -13.90
C LEU A 22 17.08 -5.58 -13.77
N GLU A 23 17.67 -5.99 -12.66
CA GLU A 23 18.05 -7.38 -12.40
C GLU A 23 16.82 -8.27 -12.15
N LYS A 24 15.88 -7.81 -11.30
CA LYS A 24 14.73 -8.62 -10.89
C LYS A 24 13.56 -8.60 -11.85
N PHE A 25 13.42 -7.55 -12.64
CA PHE A 25 12.27 -7.34 -13.53
C PHE A 25 12.70 -6.93 -14.95
N PRO A 26 13.58 -7.70 -15.62
CA PRO A 26 14.05 -7.35 -16.96
C PRO A 26 12.89 -7.25 -17.98
N GLU A 27 11.77 -7.95 -17.75
CA GLU A 27 10.63 -7.97 -18.65
C GLU A 27 9.97 -6.60 -18.85
N ILE A 28 10.09 -5.68 -17.88
CA ILE A 28 9.51 -4.33 -18.02
C ILE A 28 10.25 -3.47 -19.05
N PHE A 29 11.47 -3.87 -19.41
CA PHE A 29 12.34 -3.19 -20.39
C PHE A 29 12.19 -3.75 -21.81
N ASN A 30 11.47 -4.87 -22.00
CA ASN A 30 11.23 -5.46 -23.32
C ASN A 30 10.37 -4.56 -24.22
N THR A 31 9.60 -3.64 -23.64
CA THR A 31 8.80 -2.69 -24.41
C THR A 31 9.69 -1.60 -24.98
N LYS A 32 9.80 -1.55 -26.31
CA LYS A 32 10.48 -0.46 -27.02
C LYS A 32 9.87 0.90 -26.66
N SER A 33 10.73 1.84 -26.29
CA SER A 33 10.35 3.22 -25.95
C SER A 33 11.43 4.18 -26.44
N LYS A 34 11.02 5.39 -26.83
CA LYS A 34 11.95 6.51 -27.07
C LYS A 34 12.42 7.15 -25.76
N ALA A 35 11.60 7.08 -24.73
CA ALA A 35 11.92 7.57 -23.39
C ALA A 35 12.59 6.47 -22.56
N ASP A 36 13.56 6.83 -21.74
CA ASP A 36 14.17 5.95 -20.75
C ASP A 36 13.09 5.40 -19.81
N ILE A 37 13.07 4.08 -19.64
CA ILE A 37 12.14 3.36 -18.77
C ILE A 37 12.25 3.84 -17.32
N PHE A 38 13.46 4.16 -16.83
CA PHE A 38 13.62 4.69 -15.48
C PHE A 38 13.01 6.08 -15.33
N GLU A 39 13.08 6.91 -16.36
CA GLU A 39 12.43 8.23 -16.36
C GLU A 39 10.89 8.11 -16.38
N ILE A 40 10.37 7.04 -17.01
CA ILE A 40 8.94 6.71 -16.95
C ILE A 40 8.55 6.28 -15.52
N ILE A 41 9.36 5.45 -14.84
CA ILE A 41 9.11 5.06 -13.45
C ILE A 41 9.18 6.30 -12.53
N ASN A 42 10.20 7.15 -12.70
CA ASN A 42 10.36 8.39 -11.94
C ASN A 42 9.14 9.31 -12.11
N ALA A 43 8.62 9.44 -13.34
CA ALA A 43 7.40 10.22 -13.61
C ALA A 43 6.18 9.65 -12.88
N LEU A 44 6.01 8.33 -12.86
CA LEU A 44 4.94 7.66 -12.12
C LEU A 44 5.08 7.88 -10.61
N PHE A 45 6.29 7.75 -10.07
CA PHE A 45 6.60 7.95 -8.65
C PHE A 45 6.35 9.38 -8.21
N PHE A 46 6.72 10.36 -9.04
CA PHE A 46 6.37 11.75 -8.84
C PHE A 46 4.85 11.93 -8.79
N LEU A 47 4.12 11.36 -9.75
CA LEU A 47 2.65 11.46 -9.81
C LEU A 47 1.98 10.88 -8.56
N ILE A 48 2.38 9.69 -8.12
CA ILE A 48 1.73 9.05 -6.96
C ILE A 48 2.11 9.74 -5.65
N LYS A 49 3.33 10.29 -5.54
CA LYS A 49 3.76 11.05 -4.35
C LYS A 49 3.06 12.40 -4.24
N THR A 50 3.04 13.17 -5.34
CA THR A 50 2.49 14.53 -5.37
C THR A 50 0.97 14.55 -5.55
N GLY A 51 0.39 13.48 -6.10
CA GLY A 51 -1.04 13.41 -6.42
C GLY A 51 -1.43 14.25 -7.63
N CYS A 52 -0.49 14.71 -8.45
CA CYS A 52 -0.81 15.53 -9.63
C CYS A 52 -1.69 14.76 -10.62
N GLN A 53 -2.41 15.51 -11.47
CA GLN A 53 -3.19 14.92 -12.55
C GLN A 53 -2.24 14.45 -13.66
N TRP A 54 -2.60 13.37 -14.37
CA TRP A 54 -1.80 12.82 -15.46
C TRP A 54 -1.34 13.88 -16.47
N LYS A 55 -2.26 14.73 -16.93
CA LYS A 55 -1.97 15.79 -17.93
C LYS A 55 -1.08 16.92 -17.40
N LEU A 56 -0.94 17.03 -16.07
CA LEU A 56 -0.13 18.04 -15.37
C LEU A 56 1.21 17.47 -14.89
N LEU A 57 1.63 16.31 -15.41
CA LEU A 57 3.00 15.86 -15.23
C LEU A 57 3.97 16.95 -15.71
N PRO A 58 5.02 17.26 -14.93
CA PRO A 58 6.05 18.22 -15.33
C PRO A 58 6.62 17.96 -16.72
N ASN A 59 6.96 19.03 -17.45
CA ASN A 59 7.40 18.96 -18.84
C ASN A 59 8.80 18.35 -19.03
N ASP A 60 9.58 18.23 -17.96
CA ASP A 60 10.88 17.54 -17.93
C ASP A 60 10.75 16.01 -17.87
N PHE A 61 9.55 15.48 -17.61
CA PHE A 61 9.26 14.05 -17.71
C PHE A 61 8.83 13.62 -19.13
N PRO A 62 8.89 12.30 -19.44
CA PRO A 62 8.24 11.76 -20.61
C PRO A 62 6.75 12.18 -20.68
N LYS A 63 6.23 12.33 -21.91
CA LYS A 63 4.83 12.74 -22.12
C LYS A 63 3.89 11.83 -21.33
N TRP A 64 2.90 12.43 -20.66
CA TRP A 64 2.00 11.71 -19.76
C TRP A 64 1.32 10.48 -20.38
N ARG A 65 1.04 10.51 -21.69
CA ARG A 65 0.44 9.38 -22.43
C ARG A 65 1.38 8.18 -22.41
N THR A 66 2.66 8.39 -22.67
CA THR A 66 3.70 7.36 -22.59
C THR A 66 3.79 6.79 -21.18
N VAL A 67 3.80 7.66 -20.16
CA VAL A 67 3.83 7.20 -18.75
C VAL A 67 2.61 6.36 -18.41
N TYR A 68 1.43 6.80 -18.85
CA TYR A 68 0.17 6.08 -18.61
C TYR A 68 0.11 4.73 -19.35
N GLU A 69 0.58 4.65 -20.59
CA GLU A 69 0.65 3.40 -21.37
C GLU A 69 1.56 2.36 -20.70
N PHE A 70 2.74 2.78 -20.25
CA PHE A 70 3.67 1.92 -19.52
C PHE A 70 3.08 1.48 -18.17
N TYR A 71 2.51 2.41 -17.41
CA TYR A 71 1.78 2.11 -16.18
C TYR A 71 0.72 1.01 -16.42
N ARG A 72 -0.12 1.15 -17.45
CA ARG A 72 -1.13 0.14 -17.80
C ARG A 72 -0.52 -1.22 -18.14
N LYS A 73 0.57 -1.25 -18.91
CA LYS A 73 1.28 -2.50 -19.22
C LYS A 73 1.81 -3.16 -17.94
N TRP A 74 2.46 -2.41 -17.08
CA TRP A 74 3.00 -2.93 -15.81
C TRP A 74 1.92 -3.49 -14.89
N ILE A 75 0.75 -2.86 -14.83
CA ILE A 75 -0.41 -3.42 -14.11
C ILE A 75 -0.85 -4.75 -14.73
N SER A 76 -0.96 -4.82 -16.07
CA SER A 76 -1.44 -6.01 -16.76
C SER A 76 -0.56 -7.24 -16.54
N ILE A 77 0.74 -7.02 -16.31
CA ILE A 77 1.67 -8.09 -15.98
C ILE A 77 1.89 -8.24 -14.47
N GLY A 78 1.18 -7.51 -13.60
CA GLY A 78 1.31 -7.63 -12.14
C GLY A 78 2.64 -7.15 -11.55
N PHE A 79 3.33 -6.21 -12.21
CA PHE A 79 4.66 -5.72 -11.82
C PHE A 79 4.71 -5.21 -10.37
N PHE A 80 3.79 -4.33 -9.97
CA PHE A 80 3.83 -3.72 -8.64
C PHE A 80 3.55 -4.72 -7.51
N ASP A 81 2.71 -5.73 -7.76
CA ASP A 81 2.47 -6.82 -6.82
C ASP A 81 3.74 -7.64 -6.60
N ARG A 82 4.40 -8.09 -7.68
CA ARG A 82 5.67 -8.84 -7.58
C ARG A 82 6.79 -8.00 -6.96
N LEU A 83 6.92 -6.74 -7.36
CA LEU A 83 7.92 -5.82 -6.80
C LEU A 83 7.72 -5.65 -5.29
N THR A 84 6.48 -5.45 -4.84
CA THR A 84 6.15 -5.37 -3.40
C THR A 84 6.51 -6.68 -2.70
N GLN A 85 6.23 -7.83 -3.30
CA GLN A 85 6.54 -9.14 -2.72
C GLN A 85 8.05 -9.38 -2.56
N GLU A 86 8.84 -9.14 -3.61
CA GLU A 86 10.31 -9.26 -3.57
C GLU A 86 10.92 -8.34 -2.51
N LEU A 87 10.48 -7.08 -2.46
CA LEU A 87 10.97 -6.12 -1.47
C LEU A 87 10.58 -6.51 -0.04
N ASN A 88 9.44 -7.16 0.16
CA ASN A 88 9.06 -7.71 1.47
C ASN A 88 9.99 -8.85 1.89
N VAL A 89 10.34 -9.77 0.98
CA VAL A 89 11.28 -10.86 1.27
C VAL A 89 12.63 -10.28 1.68
N MET A 90 13.18 -9.36 0.89
CA MET A 90 14.45 -8.68 1.21
C MET A 90 14.41 -7.92 2.54
N ALA A 91 13.33 -7.19 2.82
CA ALA A 91 13.17 -6.47 4.07
C ALA A 91 13.12 -7.43 5.27
N ARG A 92 12.55 -8.62 5.11
CA ARG A 92 12.52 -9.64 6.18
C ARG A 92 13.87 -10.29 6.40
N ASP A 93 14.61 -10.58 5.33
CA ASP A 93 15.95 -11.16 5.40
C ASP A 93 16.93 -10.21 6.08
N SER A 94 16.91 -8.93 5.69
CA SER A 94 17.76 -7.89 6.32
C SER A 94 17.48 -7.70 7.81
N LEU A 95 16.24 -7.93 8.26
CA LEU A 95 15.87 -7.88 9.68
C LEU A 95 16.27 -9.16 10.45
N ARG A 96 16.91 -10.14 9.80
CA ARG A 96 17.19 -11.49 10.34
C ARG A 96 15.93 -12.17 10.91
N LYS A 97 14.75 -11.77 10.41
CA LYS A 97 13.44 -12.27 10.83
C LYS A 97 12.91 -13.35 9.89
N SER A 98 13.78 -13.98 9.08
CA SER A 98 13.42 -15.08 8.18
C SER A 98 12.63 -16.18 8.89
N ALA A 99 12.86 -16.39 10.20
CA ALA A 99 12.14 -17.36 11.02
C ALA A 99 10.97 -16.81 11.87
N LYS A 100 10.82 -15.49 12.07
CA LYS A 100 9.90 -14.93 13.09
C LYS A 100 8.97 -13.87 12.50
N GLN A 101 8.03 -14.33 11.67
CA GLN A 101 6.72 -13.67 11.49
C GLN A 101 5.74 -14.59 10.76
N ILE A 102 4.74 -15.02 11.52
CA ILE A 102 3.59 -15.83 11.10
C ILE A 102 2.32 -14.95 11.00
N VAL A 103 2.43 -13.66 11.34
CA VAL A 103 1.29 -12.78 11.61
C VAL A 103 1.17 -11.68 10.55
N ALA A 104 -0.03 -11.56 9.97
CA ALA A 104 -0.44 -10.36 9.25
C ALA A 104 -1.60 -9.66 9.95
N VAL A 105 -1.61 -8.33 9.87
CA VAL A 105 -2.66 -7.47 10.43
C VAL A 105 -3.50 -6.95 9.27
N ILE A 106 -4.82 -7.08 9.38
CA ILE A 106 -5.76 -6.59 8.37
C ILE A 106 -6.64 -5.49 8.94
N ASP A 107 -6.87 -4.46 8.13
CA ASP A 107 -7.81 -3.38 8.42
C ASP A 107 -8.23 -2.68 7.14
N SER A 108 -9.17 -1.74 7.24
CA SER A 108 -9.73 -1.02 6.10
C SER A 108 -9.78 0.49 6.31
N GLN A 109 -9.57 1.20 5.21
CA GLN A 109 -9.68 2.65 5.18
C GLN A 109 -10.72 3.08 4.15
N SER A 110 -11.76 3.80 4.61
CA SER A 110 -12.75 4.42 3.73
C SER A 110 -12.21 5.76 3.21
N VAL A 111 -12.27 5.98 1.90
CA VAL A 111 -11.71 7.18 1.24
C VAL A 111 -12.76 7.81 0.36
N ARG A 112 -12.90 9.14 0.46
CA ARG A 112 -13.80 9.91 -0.39
C ARG A 112 -13.36 9.81 -1.85
N THR A 113 -14.33 9.81 -2.75
CA THR A 113 -14.07 9.88 -4.19
C THR A 113 -14.11 11.32 -4.68
N GLY A 114 -13.23 11.68 -5.61
CA GLY A 114 -13.15 13.01 -6.22
C GLY A 114 -13.93 13.13 -7.53
N LEU A 115 -14.17 12.02 -8.22
CA LEU A 115 -14.85 12.01 -9.53
C LEU A 115 -16.31 11.53 -9.42
N THR A 116 -17.21 12.26 -10.06
CA THR A 116 -18.66 11.97 -10.05
C THR A 116 -19.00 10.67 -10.79
N GLN A 117 -18.22 10.27 -11.77
CA GLN A 117 -18.41 9.06 -12.57
C GLN A 117 -17.73 7.80 -11.98
N SER A 118 -16.88 7.96 -10.96
CA SER A 118 -16.20 6.82 -10.34
C SER A 118 -17.14 5.87 -9.63
N VAL A 119 -16.81 4.59 -9.65
CA VAL A 119 -17.45 3.56 -8.81
C VAL A 119 -17.28 3.92 -7.33
N LYS A 120 -18.39 4.02 -6.61
CA LYS A 120 -18.42 4.42 -5.19
C LYS A 120 -19.63 3.84 -4.46
N GLY A 121 -19.55 3.80 -3.14
CA GLY A 121 -20.65 3.54 -2.21
C GLY A 121 -20.67 4.58 -1.10
N ILE A 122 -21.54 4.39 -0.10
CA ILE A 122 -21.62 5.23 1.08
C ILE A 122 -21.32 4.36 2.30
N ASP A 123 -20.26 4.69 3.03
CA ASP A 123 -20.01 4.17 4.38
C ASP A 123 -20.89 4.98 5.34
N GLY A 124 -21.98 4.35 5.82
CA GLY A 124 -22.95 5.00 6.70
C GLY A 124 -22.37 5.38 8.06
N GLY A 125 -21.45 4.56 8.60
CA GLY A 125 -20.81 4.81 9.89
C GLY A 125 -19.88 6.03 9.82
N LYS A 126 -19.04 6.09 8.78
CA LYS A 126 -18.08 7.20 8.60
C LYS A 126 -18.64 8.39 7.82
N LYS A 127 -19.86 8.27 7.29
CA LYS A 127 -20.50 9.25 6.37
C LYS A 127 -19.58 9.58 5.17
N ILE A 128 -18.87 8.58 4.64
CA ILE A 128 -17.92 8.73 3.53
C ILE A 128 -18.53 8.18 2.24
N LYS A 129 -18.65 9.04 1.23
CA LYS A 129 -19.01 8.66 -0.15
C LYS A 129 -17.74 8.33 -0.95
N GLY A 130 -17.48 7.04 -1.16
CA GLY A 130 -16.31 6.61 -1.93
C GLY A 130 -16.04 5.10 -1.92
N ILE A 131 -14.78 4.72 -1.69
CA ILE A 131 -14.30 3.33 -1.71
C ILE A 131 -13.70 2.94 -0.37
N LYS A 132 -13.59 1.64 -0.09
CA LYS A 132 -12.85 1.07 1.04
C LYS A 132 -11.61 0.35 0.52
N ARG A 133 -10.47 0.64 1.14
CA ARG A 133 -9.18 -0.02 0.92
C ARG A 133 -8.93 -1.02 2.03
N HIS A 134 -9.04 -2.31 1.74
CA HIS A 134 -8.72 -3.38 2.66
C HIS A 134 -7.24 -3.71 2.50
N PHE A 135 -6.45 -3.57 3.56
CA PHE A 135 -5.01 -3.77 3.54
C PHE A 135 -4.62 -4.92 4.45
N ALA A 136 -3.63 -5.70 4.00
CA ALA A 136 -2.89 -6.62 4.84
C ALA A 136 -1.44 -6.13 4.96
N VAL A 137 -0.93 -6.08 6.17
CA VAL A 137 0.46 -5.69 6.48
C VAL A 137 1.13 -6.74 7.36
N ASP A 138 2.45 -6.84 7.29
CA ASP A 138 3.22 -7.65 8.24
C ASP A 138 3.27 -6.98 9.63
N SER A 139 3.92 -7.64 10.60
CA SER A 139 4.04 -7.10 11.96
C SER A 139 4.99 -5.89 12.07
N ASN A 140 5.74 -5.56 11.02
CA ASN A 140 6.54 -4.34 10.94
C ASN A 140 5.77 -3.18 10.27
N GLY A 141 4.62 -3.46 9.65
CA GLY A 141 3.80 -2.51 8.90
C GLY A 141 4.14 -2.44 7.42
N PHE A 142 4.88 -3.41 6.88
CA PHE A 142 5.13 -3.51 5.45
C PHE A 142 3.88 -4.02 4.72
N PRO A 143 3.41 -3.32 3.67
CA PRO A 143 2.25 -3.75 2.89
C PRO A 143 2.49 -5.08 2.20
N LEU A 144 1.56 -6.02 2.36
CA LEU A 144 1.59 -7.34 1.73
C LEU A 144 0.69 -7.37 0.48
N THR A 145 -0.58 -6.99 0.64
CA THR A 145 -1.56 -6.95 -0.46
C THR A 145 -2.73 -6.03 -0.10
N ILE A 146 -3.53 -5.70 -1.12
CA ILE A 146 -4.68 -4.82 -1.01
C ILE A 146 -5.88 -5.34 -1.83
N VAL A 147 -7.07 -5.16 -1.27
CA VAL A 147 -8.34 -5.35 -1.98
C VAL A 147 -9.17 -4.07 -1.87
N ILE A 148 -9.78 -3.66 -2.98
CA ILE A 148 -10.61 -2.45 -3.05
C ILE A 148 -12.08 -2.83 -3.23
N SER A 149 -12.95 -2.18 -2.48
CA SER A 149 -14.40 -2.35 -2.56
C SER A 149 -15.13 -1.01 -2.54
N ARG A 150 -16.43 -1.01 -2.83
CA ARG A 150 -17.28 0.18 -2.60
C ARG A 150 -17.41 0.43 -1.10
N ALA A 151 -17.55 1.69 -0.69
CA ALA A 151 -17.58 2.06 0.72
C ALA A 151 -18.77 1.50 1.54
N ASN A 152 -19.84 1.04 0.88
CA ASN A 152 -20.97 0.39 1.54
C ASN A 152 -20.76 -1.12 1.80
N VAL A 153 -19.66 -1.71 1.31
CA VAL A 153 -19.33 -3.11 1.58
C VAL A 153 -18.81 -3.21 3.01
N HIS A 154 -19.41 -4.10 3.80
CA HIS A 154 -18.99 -4.36 5.17
C HIS A 154 -17.57 -4.95 5.22
N ASP A 155 -16.78 -4.57 6.21
CA ASP A 155 -15.36 -4.88 6.28
C ASP A 155 -15.08 -6.39 6.33
N SER A 156 -15.87 -7.13 7.12
CA SER A 156 -15.80 -8.60 7.15
C SER A 156 -16.04 -9.28 5.79
N LYS A 157 -16.82 -8.68 4.88
CA LYS A 157 -17.02 -9.21 3.52
C LYS A 157 -15.86 -8.84 2.59
N GLY A 158 -15.41 -7.59 2.66
CA GLY A 158 -14.28 -7.11 1.85
C GLY A 158 -12.95 -7.79 2.20
N ALA A 159 -12.81 -8.22 3.45
CA ALA A 159 -11.64 -8.93 3.96
C ALA A 159 -11.48 -10.36 3.46
N ILE A 160 -12.52 -11.01 2.93
CA ILE A 160 -12.44 -12.42 2.49
C ILE A 160 -11.42 -12.54 1.35
N GLY A 161 -11.60 -11.72 0.30
CA GLY A 161 -10.65 -11.70 -0.82
C GLY A 161 -9.26 -11.24 -0.39
N LEU A 162 -9.17 -10.35 0.60
CA LEU A 162 -7.89 -9.92 1.16
C LEU A 162 -7.17 -11.09 1.84
N ALA A 163 -7.85 -11.84 2.71
CA ALA A 163 -7.28 -12.98 3.43
C ALA A 163 -6.80 -14.07 2.47
N ILE A 164 -7.59 -14.38 1.43
CA ILE A 164 -7.19 -15.32 0.36
C ILE A 164 -5.92 -14.82 -0.33
N ASP A 165 -5.92 -13.59 -0.84
CA ASP A 165 -4.75 -13.00 -1.53
C ASP A 165 -3.51 -13.02 -0.62
N THR A 166 -3.66 -12.70 0.67
CA THR A 166 -2.58 -12.68 1.65
C THR A 166 -1.97 -14.06 1.84
N VAL A 167 -2.79 -15.09 2.10
CA VAL A 167 -2.28 -16.44 2.40
C VAL A 167 -1.74 -17.13 1.13
N CYS A 168 -2.35 -16.91 -0.03
CA CYS A 168 -1.84 -17.43 -1.30
C CYS A 168 -0.49 -16.82 -1.68
N LYS A 169 -0.31 -15.50 -1.50
CA LYS A 169 0.97 -14.83 -1.79
C LYS A 169 2.03 -15.11 -0.73
N TYR A 170 1.63 -15.30 0.52
CA TYR A 170 2.52 -15.50 1.65
C TYR A 170 2.10 -16.71 2.50
N PRO A 171 2.38 -17.95 2.05
CA PRO A 171 1.96 -19.18 2.73
C PRO A 171 2.57 -19.38 4.13
N THR A 172 3.57 -18.57 4.48
CA THR A 172 4.21 -18.54 5.80
C THR A 172 3.36 -17.86 6.88
N ILE A 173 2.31 -17.13 6.48
CA ILE A 173 1.35 -16.52 7.41
C ILE A 173 0.40 -17.60 7.94
N LYS A 174 0.36 -17.77 9.27
CA LYS A 174 -0.59 -18.66 9.97
C LYS A 174 -1.55 -17.91 10.89
N LEU A 175 -1.37 -16.60 11.09
CA LEU A 175 -2.26 -15.79 11.92
C LEU A 175 -2.62 -14.48 11.22
N LEU A 176 -3.91 -14.20 11.10
CA LEU A 176 -4.47 -12.91 10.75
C LEU A 176 -4.99 -12.22 12.02
N LYS A 177 -4.61 -10.97 12.24
CA LYS A 177 -5.16 -10.11 13.29
C LYS A 177 -6.07 -9.06 12.69
N ALA A 178 -7.25 -8.88 13.26
CA ALA A 178 -8.25 -7.91 12.81
C ALA A 178 -8.99 -7.28 14.00
N ASP A 179 -9.74 -6.20 13.76
CA ASP A 179 -10.70 -5.68 14.74
C ASP A 179 -11.96 -6.57 14.84
N ASN A 180 -12.72 -6.45 15.92
CA ASN A 180 -13.98 -7.15 16.11
C ASN A 180 -15.02 -6.89 15.02
N GLY A 181 -14.95 -5.76 14.30
CA GLY A 181 -15.77 -5.51 13.11
C GLY A 181 -15.57 -6.55 11.99
N TYR A 182 -14.49 -7.34 12.03
CA TYR A 182 -14.20 -8.39 11.07
C TYR A 182 -14.77 -9.77 11.45
N ARG A 183 -15.47 -9.88 12.59
CA ARG A 183 -16.16 -11.12 12.97
C ARG A 183 -17.26 -11.51 11.97
N GLY A 184 -17.75 -12.74 12.09
CA GLY A 184 -18.85 -13.27 11.28
C GLY A 184 -18.36 -13.95 9.99
N PRO A 185 -18.75 -13.49 8.79
CA PRO A 185 -18.45 -14.18 7.53
C PRO A 185 -16.97 -14.52 7.32
N LEU A 186 -16.07 -13.62 7.70
CA LEU A 186 -14.63 -13.83 7.56
C LEU A 186 -14.14 -15.01 8.38
N VAL A 187 -14.60 -15.13 9.64
CA VAL A 187 -14.20 -16.21 10.55
C VAL A 187 -14.58 -17.58 9.95
N LYS A 188 -15.78 -17.69 9.38
CA LYS A 188 -16.25 -18.92 8.75
C LYS A 188 -15.37 -19.30 7.55
N ASN A 189 -15.18 -18.36 6.61
CA ASN A 189 -14.40 -18.61 5.39
C ASN A 189 -12.92 -18.91 5.69
N VAL A 190 -12.34 -18.23 6.67
CA VAL A 190 -10.95 -18.45 7.09
C VAL A 190 -10.79 -19.84 7.71
N LYS A 191 -11.68 -20.24 8.63
CA LYS A 191 -11.63 -21.55 9.30
C LYS A 191 -11.87 -22.72 8.34
N GLU A 192 -12.82 -22.58 7.42
CA GLU A 192 -13.21 -23.68 6.52
C GLU A 192 -12.25 -23.85 5.33
N GLY A 193 -11.51 -22.80 4.93
CA GLY A 193 -10.78 -22.82 3.66
C GLY A 193 -9.32 -22.38 3.66
N LEU A 194 -8.79 -21.73 4.72
CA LEU A 194 -7.51 -21.01 4.61
C LEU A 194 -6.36 -21.48 5.53
N LEU A 195 -6.51 -22.53 6.33
CA LEU A 195 -5.46 -23.06 7.23
C LEU A 195 -4.69 -21.96 8.00
N VAL A 196 -5.38 -20.87 8.32
CA VAL A 196 -4.85 -19.68 8.98
C VAL A 196 -5.80 -19.34 10.13
N GLU A 197 -5.26 -18.94 11.27
CA GLU A 197 -6.03 -18.48 12.41
C GLU A 197 -6.46 -17.02 12.20
N LEU A 198 -7.63 -16.65 12.72
CA LEU A 198 -8.09 -15.27 12.76
C LEU A 198 -8.32 -14.85 14.21
N GLU A 199 -7.50 -13.94 14.70
CA GLU A 199 -7.64 -13.30 16.01
C GLU A 199 -8.30 -11.93 15.84
N CYS A 200 -9.57 -11.82 16.27
CA CYS A 200 -10.27 -10.54 16.36
C CYS A 200 -10.02 -9.91 17.73
N VAL A 201 -9.20 -8.87 17.77
CA VAL A 201 -8.76 -8.22 19.01
C VAL A 201 -9.78 -7.13 19.41
N LYS A 202 -10.14 -7.07 20.70
CA LYS A 202 -11.00 -6.01 21.23
C LYS A 202 -10.28 -4.66 21.19
N SER A 203 -11.01 -3.63 20.78
CA SER A 203 -10.60 -2.24 20.98
C SER A 203 -10.71 -1.87 22.47
N ASN A 204 -9.82 -0.99 22.96
CA ASN A 204 -9.84 -0.48 24.34
C ASN A 204 -10.86 0.66 24.53
N PHE A 205 -12.01 0.59 23.85
CA PHE A 205 -13.05 1.59 23.99
C PHE A 205 -13.57 1.60 25.44
N GLY A 206 -13.43 2.73 26.14
CA GLY A 206 -13.96 2.93 27.49
C GLY A 206 -12.94 2.92 28.64
N THR A 207 -11.64 2.76 28.38
CA THR A 207 -10.58 2.91 29.41
C THR A 207 -9.84 4.23 29.24
N SER A 208 -9.66 4.99 30.32
CA SER A 208 -8.91 6.27 30.36
C SER A 208 -7.41 6.12 30.10
N GLU A 209 -6.88 4.89 30.16
CA GLU A 209 -5.49 4.57 29.87
C GLU A 209 -5.31 4.08 28.43
N PHE A 210 -4.40 4.71 27.68
CA PHE A 210 -3.95 4.20 26.39
C PHE A 210 -3.13 2.92 26.60
N LYS A 211 -3.74 1.76 26.35
CA LYS A 211 -3.03 0.48 26.20
C LYS A 211 -2.92 0.16 24.71
N PRO A 212 -1.72 0.04 24.13
CA PRO A 212 -1.56 -0.39 22.75
C PRO A 212 -2.24 -1.75 22.54
N ILE A 213 -3.19 -1.84 21.61
CA ILE A 213 -3.83 -3.10 21.24
C ILE A 213 -2.77 -3.98 20.58
N ASN A 214 -2.52 -5.16 21.16
CA ASN A 214 -1.37 -6.01 20.89
C ASN A 214 -1.16 -6.30 19.38
N GLY A 215 -0.32 -5.50 18.72
CA GLY A 215 0.03 -5.59 17.30
C GLY A 215 -0.92 -4.94 16.29
N ARG A 216 -2.13 -4.50 16.68
CA ARG A 216 -3.14 -3.95 15.73
C ARG A 216 -2.78 -2.56 15.20
N TRP A 217 -2.17 -1.71 16.04
CA TRP A 217 -1.78 -0.33 15.69
C TRP A 217 -0.82 -0.25 14.48
N VAL A 218 -0.19 -1.37 14.12
CA VAL A 218 0.76 -1.45 13.01
C VAL A 218 0.12 -1.09 11.67
N VAL A 219 -1.09 -1.58 11.38
CA VAL A 219 -1.79 -1.27 10.11
C VAL A 219 -2.29 0.18 10.06
N GLU A 220 -2.74 0.72 11.18
CA GLU A 220 -3.13 2.14 11.32
C GLU A 220 -1.94 3.07 11.07
N ARG A 221 -0.76 2.71 11.61
CA ARG A 221 0.49 3.42 11.31
C ARG A 221 0.87 3.30 9.83
N THR A 222 0.69 2.13 9.21
CA THR A 222 0.92 1.99 7.77
C THR A 222 0.00 2.92 6.97
N PHE A 223 -1.29 3.02 7.32
CA PHE A 223 -2.19 4.00 6.71
C PHE A 223 -1.65 5.43 6.85
N SER A 224 -1.19 5.79 8.04
CA SER A 224 -0.61 7.12 8.32
C SER A 224 0.63 7.39 7.44
N TRP A 225 1.50 6.40 7.20
CA TRP A 225 2.62 6.55 6.27
C TRP A 225 2.16 6.72 4.81
N LEU A 226 1.12 5.99 4.42
CA LEU A 226 0.56 6.04 3.07
C LEU A 226 -0.18 7.35 2.76
N GLU A 227 -0.64 8.10 3.76
CA GLU A 227 -1.22 9.45 3.59
C GLU A 227 -0.20 10.48 3.06
N SER A 228 1.10 10.21 3.21
CA SER A 228 2.15 11.03 2.59
C SER A 228 2.23 10.88 1.07
N PHE A 229 1.49 9.94 0.47
CA PHE A 229 1.34 9.77 -0.97
C PHE A 229 0.01 10.40 -1.38
N ARG A 230 0.05 11.66 -1.80
CA ARG A 230 -1.16 12.48 -1.98
C ARG A 230 -2.17 11.88 -2.96
N ARG A 231 -1.71 11.02 -3.90
CA ARG A 231 -2.61 10.29 -4.81
C ARG A 231 -3.58 9.36 -4.08
N LEU A 232 -3.28 8.94 -2.86
CA LEU A 232 -4.11 8.10 -2.02
C LEU A 232 -5.08 8.86 -1.11
N ASN A 233 -4.93 10.18 -0.94
CA ASN A 233 -5.76 10.93 0.02
C ASN A 233 -7.23 11.03 -0.43
N ARG A 234 -7.45 10.98 -1.75
CA ARG A 234 -8.79 10.94 -2.35
C ARG A 234 -8.76 9.99 -3.54
N ASN A 235 -9.82 9.20 -3.72
CA ASN A 235 -9.92 8.33 -4.89
C ASN A 235 -10.29 9.15 -6.14
N TYR A 236 -9.33 9.31 -7.05
CA TYR A 236 -9.54 9.89 -8.38
C TYR A 236 -9.58 8.83 -9.49
N GLU A 237 -9.64 7.54 -9.12
CA GLU A 237 -9.73 6.46 -10.10
C GLU A 237 -11.19 6.12 -10.41
N GLN A 238 -11.49 5.84 -11.68
CA GLN A 238 -12.85 5.55 -12.13
C GLN A 238 -13.33 4.16 -11.68
N PHE A 239 -12.44 3.16 -11.71
CA PHE A 239 -12.77 1.77 -11.41
C PHE A 239 -12.01 1.26 -10.18
N LEU A 240 -12.55 0.22 -9.52
CA LEU A 240 -11.93 -0.36 -8.33
C LEU A 240 -10.58 -1.02 -8.66
N HIS A 241 -10.44 -1.63 -9.84
CA HIS A 241 -9.17 -2.25 -10.26
C HIS A 241 -8.08 -1.20 -10.54
N THR A 242 -8.43 -0.04 -11.10
CA THR A 242 -7.49 1.09 -11.25
C THR A 242 -7.09 1.68 -9.90
N ALA A 243 -8.03 1.76 -8.94
CA ALA A 243 -7.72 2.17 -7.58
C ALA A 243 -6.78 1.18 -6.87
N LYS A 244 -7.00 -0.14 -7.03
CA LYS A 244 -6.10 -1.20 -6.54
C LYS A 244 -4.70 -1.02 -7.15
N ALA A 245 -4.62 -0.81 -8.46
CA ALA A 245 -3.36 -0.67 -9.15
C ALA A 245 -2.53 0.55 -8.69
N ILE A 246 -3.16 1.72 -8.50
CA ILE A 246 -2.48 2.89 -7.93
C ILE A 246 -2.01 2.62 -6.50
N ALA A 247 -2.85 1.99 -5.68
CA ALA A 247 -2.47 1.67 -4.32
C ALA A 247 -1.29 0.68 -4.27
N MET A 248 -1.27 -0.35 -5.13
CA MET A 248 -0.13 -1.26 -5.25
C MET A 248 1.13 -0.58 -5.76
N ALA A 249 1.04 0.36 -6.71
CA ALA A 249 2.19 1.16 -7.14
C ALA A 249 2.76 2.00 -5.98
N VAL A 250 1.89 2.55 -5.13
CA VAL A 250 2.30 3.26 -3.91
C VAL A 250 2.94 2.31 -2.90
N CYS A 251 2.40 1.10 -2.69
CA CYS A 251 3.03 0.10 -1.83
C CYS A 251 4.43 -0.29 -2.32
N ALA A 252 4.59 -0.50 -3.63
CA ALA A 252 5.86 -0.82 -4.24
C ALA A 252 6.87 0.33 -4.04
N MET A 253 6.47 1.58 -4.29
CA MET A 253 7.32 2.75 -4.04
C MET A 253 7.65 2.88 -2.54
N PHE A 254 6.66 2.72 -1.66
CA PHE A 254 6.89 2.75 -0.21
C PHE A 254 7.93 1.71 0.19
N MET A 255 7.78 0.46 -0.25
CA MET A 255 8.74 -0.59 0.04
C MET A 255 10.12 -0.24 -0.52
N LEU A 256 10.20 0.17 -1.78
CA LEU A 256 11.48 0.43 -2.45
C LEU A 256 12.30 1.52 -1.76
N PHE A 257 11.67 2.57 -1.24
CA PHE A 257 12.39 3.65 -0.55
C PHE A 257 12.69 3.34 0.92
N ASN A 258 12.00 2.36 1.52
CA ASN A 258 12.17 2.00 2.94
C ASN A 258 13.00 0.73 3.16
N SER A 259 13.04 -0.21 2.22
CA SER A 259 13.79 -1.47 2.34
C SER A 259 15.21 -1.38 1.77
N THR A 260 15.46 -0.54 0.76
CA THR A 260 16.80 -0.38 0.15
C THR A 260 17.61 0.73 0.79
N SER A 261 17.01 1.54 1.67
CA SER A 261 17.74 2.57 2.42
C SER A 261 18.35 1.95 3.67
N SER A 262 19.65 2.17 3.91
CA SER A 262 20.36 1.89 5.18
C SER A 262 19.74 2.53 6.43
N ARG A 263 18.63 3.26 6.28
CA ARG A 263 17.79 3.87 7.33
C ARG A 263 16.96 2.87 8.14
N VAL A 264 16.98 1.58 7.83
CA VAL A 264 16.31 0.55 8.66
C VAL A 264 16.85 0.56 10.11
N HIS A 265 18.10 0.99 10.33
CA HIS A 265 18.69 1.08 11.68
C HIS A 265 18.33 2.34 12.48
N HIS A 266 17.94 3.45 11.85
CA HIS A 266 17.70 4.73 12.55
C HIS A 266 16.24 4.98 12.98
N ARG A 267 15.30 4.11 12.60
CA ARG A 267 13.86 4.33 12.91
C ARG A 267 13.39 3.77 14.25
N HIS A 268 14.25 3.10 15.03
CA HIS A 268 13.96 2.82 16.43
C HIS A 268 13.91 4.07 17.31
N ILE A 269 14.45 5.21 16.87
CA ILE A 269 14.44 6.46 17.63
C ILE A 269 13.11 7.22 17.46
N TYR A 270 12.44 7.10 16.30
CA TYR A 270 11.15 7.78 16.05
C TYR A 270 9.90 6.97 16.46
N SER A 271 10.06 5.69 16.84
CA SER A 271 8.96 4.89 17.37
C SER A 271 8.50 5.33 18.77
N GLN A 272 9.29 6.14 19.48
CA GLN A 272 8.86 6.76 20.75
C GLN A 272 8.26 8.16 20.56
N LEU A 273 8.65 8.90 19.53
CA LEU A 273 8.19 10.28 19.31
C LEU A 273 6.87 10.38 18.53
N SER A 274 6.53 9.39 17.68
CA SER A 274 5.27 9.44 16.90
C SER A 274 4.01 8.98 17.65
N VAL A 275 4.14 8.38 18.84
CA VAL A 275 2.99 8.01 19.67
C VAL A 275 2.25 9.26 20.15
N ALA A 276 2.95 10.39 20.30
CA ALA A 276 2.37 11.67 20.71
C ALA A 276 1.63 12.41 19.58
N GLU A 277 1.94 12.16 18.30
CA GLU A 277 1.32 12.85 17.16
C GLU A 277 0.18 12.07 16.50
N ILE A 278 0.11 10.74 16.70
CA ILE A 278 -1.07 9.93 16.34
C ILE A 278 -2.30 10.31 17.21
N THR A 279 -2.07 11.02 18.31
CA THR A 279 -3.05 11.45 19.34
C THR A 279 -4.20 12.32 18.82
N ILE A 280 -4.11 12.96 17.65
CA ILE A 280 -5.16 13.90 17.19
C ILE A 280 -6.10 13.30 16.14
N ALA A 281 -5.70 12.25 15.42
CA ALA A 281 -6.48 11.72 14.29
C ALA A 281 -7.49 10.61 14.66
N SER A 282 -7.36 9.98 15.82
CA SER A 282 -8.22 8.84 16.23
C SER A 282 -9.32 9.21 17.25
N ALA A 283 -9.31 10.45 17.77
CA ALA A 283 -10.24 10.86 18.84
C ALA A 283 -11.59 11.42 18.36
N LYS A 284 -11.83 11.56 17.05
CA LYS A 284 -13.15 11.93 16.52
C LYS A 284 -13.36 11.25 15.17
N HIS A 285 -14.13 10.16 15.16
CA HIS A 285 -15.22 9.83 14.22
C HIS A 285 -15.70 8.38 14.40
#